data_AF-A0A2E5HP95-F1
#
_entry.id   AF-A0A2E5HP95-F1
#
_cell.length_a   1.000
_cell.length_b   1.000
_cell.length_c   1.000
_cell.angle_alpha   90.00
_cell.angle_beta   90.00
_cell.angle_gamma   90.00
#
_symmetry.space_group_name_H-M   'P 1'
#
loop_
_entity.id
_entity.type
_entity.pdbx_description
1 polymer ?
#
loop_
_entity_poly.entity_id
_entity_poly.type
_entity_poly.pdbx_seq_one_letter_code
_entity_poly.pdbx_strand_id
1 'polypeptide(L)'
;MSDEPTQPDAPEEAIRYAEAIRELKAILDGIETEAIDLDELSVQVERAAELIRVCRGRIQRTEMRVRQVLTELRDEAGAEEG
;
A
#
# COMPACT_ATOMS: atom_id res chain seq x y z
N MET A 1 -7.88 20.93 -1.30
CA MET A 1 -7.02 19.79 -0.92
C MET A 1 -7.89 18.88 -0.10
N SER A 2 -8.37 17.79 -0.70
CA SER A 2 -9.31 16.87 -0.09
C SER A 2 -8.51 15.71 0.51
N ASP A 3 -8.09 15.86 1.76
CA ASP A 3 -7.58 14.74 2.53
C ASP A 3 -8.78 13.90 2.97
N GLU A 4 -8.99 12.78 2.28
CA GLU A 4 -9.95 11.73 2.63
C GLU A 4 -9.49 11.03 3.94
N PRO A 5 -10.40 10.50 4.77
CA PRO A 5 -10.05 9.99 6.08
C PRO A 5 -9.17 8.76 5.93
N THR A 6 -7.91 8.88 6.34
CA THR A 6 -6.96 7.79 6.23
C THR A 6 -7.22 6.74 7.30
N GLN A 7 -7.38 5.48 6.86
CA GLN A 7 -7.61 4.31 7.71
C GLN A 7 -6.69 4.27 8.95
N PRO A 8 -7.22 3.96 10.16
CA PRO A 8 -6.53 4.17 11.43
C PRO A 8 -5.60 3.04 11.90
N ASP A 9 -5.45 1.94 11.17
CA ASP A 9 -4.82 0.71 11.71
C ASP A 9 -3.42 0.37 11.17
N ALA A 10 -2.63 1.34 10.69
CA ALA A 10 -1.22 1.07 10.37
C ALA A 10 -0.35 1.45 11.57
N PRO A 11 0.59 0.58 12.01
CA PRO A 11 1.55 0.95 13.05
C PRO A 11 2.31 2.22 12.60
N GLU A 12 2.51 3.16 13.52
CA GLU A 12 3.07 4.50 13.25
C GLU A 12 4.46 4.49 12.59
N GLU A 13 5.11 3.32 12.50
CA GLU A 13 6.41 3.11 11.84
C GLU A 13 6.32 2.63 10.37
N ALA A 14 5.14 2.26 9.86
CA ALA A 14 4.99 1.72 8.51
C ALA A 14 4.47 2.75 7.49
N ILE A 15 5.22 2.97 6.40
CA ILE A 15 4.85 3.87 5.29
C ILE A 15 3.43 3.58 4.76
N ARG A 16 2.67 4.65 4.51
CA ARG A 16 1.29 4.53 3.98
C ARG A 16 1.34 4.15 2.50
N TYR A 17 0.30 3.48 1.99
CA TYR A 17 0.24 3.08 0.57
C TYR A 17 0.38 4.29 -0.37
N ALA A 18 -0.31 5.39 -0.06
CA ALA A 18 -0.26 6.60 -0.86
C ALA A 18 1.15 7.23 -0.87
N GLU A 19 1.87 7.18 0.25
CA GLU A 19 3.25 7.64 0.35
C GLU A 19 4.19 6.73 -0.43
N ALA A 20 4.05 5.41 -0.28
CA ALA A 20 4.86 4.44 -1.00
C ALA A 20 4.70 4.55 -2.53
N ILE A 21 3.48 4.77 -3.02
CA ILE A 21 3.21 5.02 -4.44
C ILE A 21 3.77 6.36 -4.89
N ARG A 22 3.69 7.41 -4.06
CA ARG A 22 4.25 8.72 -4.38
C ARG A 22 5.78 8.64 -4.52
N GLU A 23 6.44 7.96 -3.60
CA GLU A 23 7.88 7.74 -3.63
C GLU A 23 8.29 6.88 -4.84
N LEU A 24 7.56 5.81 -5.14
CA LEU A 24 7.81 4.97 -6.31
C LEU A 24 7.74 5.75 -7.63
N LYS A 25 6.79 6.69 -7.75
CA LYS A 25 6.69 7.59 -8.91
C LYS A 25 7.90 8.52 -9.01
N ALA A 26 8.35 9.08 -7.89
CA ALA A 26 9.53 9.94 -7.89
C ALA A 26 10.80 9.19 -8.31
N ILE A 27 10.94 7.93 -7.89
CA ILE A 27 12.03 7.05 -8.34
C ILE A 27 11.95 6.83 -9.85
N LEU A 28 10.77 6.47 -10.37
CA LEU A 28 10.57 6.26 -11.81
C LEU A 28 10.90 7.52 -12.62
N ASP A 29 10.39 8.67 -12.20
CA ASP A 29 10.67 9.96 -12.86
C ASP A 29 12.18 10.25 -12.89
N GLY A 30 12.90 9.98 -11.80
CA GLY A 30 14.35 10.16 -11.73
C GLY A 30 15.12 9.23 -12.69
N ILE A 31 14.66 7.98 -12.83
CA ILE A 31 15.27 7.00 -13.75
C ILE A 31 15.01 7.41 -15.21
N GLU A 32 13.78 7.80 -15.53
CA GLU A 32 13.37 8.17 -16.88
C GLU A 32 14.01 9.48 -17.37
N THR A 33 14.34 10.38 -16.45
CA THR A 33 14.98 11.67 -16.78
C THR A 33 16.50 11.63 -16.81
N GLU A 34 17.12 10.45 -16.63
CA GLU A 34 18.58 10.28 -16.50
C GLU A 34 19.18 11.17 -15.41
N ALA A 35 18.37 11.57 -14.43
CA ALA A 35 18.79 12.42 -13.32
C ALA A 35 19.56 11.64 -12.24
N ILE A 36 19.50 10.31 -12.30
CA ILE A 36 20.14 9.37 -11.37
C ILE A 36 21.41 8.82 -12.04
N ASP A 37 22.53 8.84 -11.32
CA ASP A 37 23.78 8.25 -11.79
C ASP A 37 23.78 6.71 -11.67
N LEU A 38 24.80 6.06 -12.26
CA LEU A 38 24.88 4.59 -12.31
C LEU A 38 24.99 3.95 -10.91
N ASP A 39 25.65 4.62 -9.97
CA ASP A 39 25.88 4.10 -8.62
C ASP A 39 24.58 4.22 -7.79
N GLU A 40 23.89 5.36 -7.90
CA GLU A 40 22.61 5.62 -7.26
C GLU A 40 21.47 4.77 -7.85
N LEU A 41 21.53 4.39 -9.12
CA LEU A 41 20.51 3.57 -9.77
C LEU A 41 20.27 2.25 -9.01
N SER A 42 21.34 1.62 -8.53
CA SER A 42 21.23 0.39 -7.74
C SER A 42 20.41 0.58 -6.46
N VAL A 43 20.70 1.65 -5.71
CA VAL A 43 20.03 2.03 -4.47
C VAL A 43 18.56 2.34 -4.73
N GLN A 44 18.27 3.08 -5.80
CA GLN A 44 16.91 3.48 -6.16
C GLN A 44 16.05 2.29 -6.58
N VAL A 45 16.63 1.32 -7.29
CA VAL A 45 15.95 0.07 -7.64
C VAL A 45 15.68 -0.79 -6.40
N GLU A 46 16.64 -0.90 -5.47
CA GLU A 46 16.43 -1.61 -4.20
C GLU A 46 15.29 -0.97 -3.39
N ARG A 47 15.28 0.36 -3.29
CA ARG A 47 14.21 1.10 -2.62
C ARG A 47 12.86 0.88 -3.30
N ALA A 48 12.79 0.97 -4.62
CA ALA A 48 11.57 0.67 -5.36
C ALA A 48 11.04 -0.75 -5.08
N ALA A 49 11.94 -1.74 -5.01
CA ALA A 49 11.57 -3.12 -4.70
C ALA A 49 10.99 -3.25 -3.28
N GLU A 50 11.54 -2.54 -2.29
CA GLU A 50 11.01 -2.47 -0.94
C GLU A 50 9.60 -1.86 -0.92
N LEU A 51 9.40 -0.72 -1.57
CA LEU A 51 8.10 -0.04 -1.68
C LEU A 51 7.04 -0.95 -2.32
N ILE A 52 7.40 -1.69 -3.37
CA ILE A 52 6.51 -2.66 -4.01
C ILE A 52 6.10 -3.77 -3.05
N ARG A 53 7.03 -4.29 -2.23
CA ARG A 53 6.70 -5.31 -1.21
C ARG A 53 5.73 -4.77 -0.19
N VAL A 54 5.94 -3.54 0.29
CA VAL A 54 5.01 -2.88 1.22
C VAL A 54 3.63 -2.72 0.61
N CYS A 55 3.54 -2.22 -0.62
CA CYS A 55 2.29 -2.06 -1.36
C CYS A 55 1.53 -3.39 -1.49
N ARG A 56 2.20 -4.46 -1.92
CA ARG A 56 1.62 -5.80 -2.03
C ARG A 56 1.10 -6.31 -0.68
N GLY A 57 1.88 -6.15 0.38
CA GLY A 57 1.45 -6.55 1.72
C GLY A 57 0.21 -5.79 2.20
N ARG A 58 0.10 -4.50 1.90
CA ARG A 58 -1.09 -3.70 2.24
C ARG A 58 -2.33 -4.13 1.46
N ILE A 59 -2.18 -4.40 0.17
CA ILE A 59 -3.28 -4.90 -0.69
C ILE A 59 -3.79 -6.22 -0.13
N GLN A 60 -2.90 -7.19 0.13
CA GLN A 60 -3.27 -8.49 0.68
C GLN A 60 -4.00 -8.38 2.03
N ARG A 61 -3.49 -7.55 2.95
CA ARG A 61 -4.16 -7.30 4.25
C ARG A 61 -5.53 -6.69 4.09
N THR A 62 -5.67 -5.75 3.17
CA THR A 62 -6.95 -5.09 2.88
C THR A 62 -7.95 -6.09 2.30
N GLU A 63 -7.53 -6.91 1.33
CA GLU A 63 -8.36 -7.97 0.76
C GLU A 63 -8.84 -8.97 1.81
N MET A 64 -7.96 -9.40 2.73
CA MET A 64 -8.33 -10.29 3.83
C MET A 64 -9.37 -9.65 4.74
N ARG A 65 -9.17 -8.38 5.14
CA ARG A 65 -10.11 -7.65 5.99
C ARG A 65 -11.47 -7.48 5.34
N VAL A 66 -11.51 -7.14 4.05
CA VAL A 66 -12.78 -7.04 3.29
C VAL A 66 -13.49 -8.39 3.26
N ARG A 67 -12.78 -9.49 2.99
CA ARG A 67 -13.38 -10.84 3.00
C ARG A 67 -13.91 -11.24 4.38
N GLN A 68 -13.21 -10.85 5.44
CA GLN A 68 -13.65 -11.08 6.81
C GLN A 68 -14.95 -10.35 7.10
N VAL A 69 -15.01 -9.04 6.84
CA VAL A 69 -16.22 -8.22 7.04
C VAL A 69 -17.40 -8.77 6.23
N LEU A 70 -17.18 -9.18 4.98
CA LEU A 70 -18.23 -9.78 4.16
C LEU A 70 -18.73 -11.14 4.69
N THR A 71 -17.88 -11.87 5.42
CA THR A 71 -18.29 -13.12 6.08
C THR A 71 -19.09 -12.82 7.33
N GLU A 72 -18.60 -11.92 8.18
CA GLU A 72 -19.30 -11.46 9.40
C GLU A 72 -20.72 -10.96 9.07
N LEU A 73 -20.86 -10.10 8.04
CA LEU A 73 -22.17 -9.60 7.60
C LEU A 73 -23.10 -10.69 7.09
N ARG A 74 -22.57 -11.76 6.47
CA ARG A 74 -23.38 -12.89 6.00
C ARG A 74 -23.83 -13.78 7.15
N ASP A 75 -22.97 -14.00 8.13
CA ASP A 75 -23.26 -14.80 9.31
C ASP A 75 -24.30 -14.08 10.20
N GLU A 76 -24.19 -12.75 10.33
CA GLU A 76 -25.22 -11.91 10.97
C GLU A 76 -26.58 -12.00 10.25
N ALA A 77 -26.60 -11.93 8.92
CA ALA A 77 -27.84 -12.03 8.13
C ALA A 77 -28.48 -13.43 8.20
N GLY A 78 -27.69 -14.50 8.32
CA GLY A 78 -28.20 -15.86 8.46
C GLY A 78 -28.68 -16.22 9.87
N ALA A 79 -28.29 -15.44 10.88
CA ALA A 79 -28.68 -15.65 12.28
C ALA A 79 -30.08 -15.10 12.62
N GLU A 80 -30.68 -14.27 11.76
CA GLU A 80 -32.03 -13.71 11.97
C GLU A 80 -33.17 -14.59 11.40
N GLU A 81 -32.85 -15.66 10.64
CA GLU A 81 -33.84 -16.56 10.03
C GLU A 81 -34.05 -17.91 10.77
N GLY A 82 -33.42 -18.12 11.93
CA GLY A 82 -33.53 -19.35 12.74
C GLY A 82 -34.18 -19.14 14.11
#